data_AF-A0A1I7UPD9-F1
#
_entry.id   AF-A0A1I7UPD9-F1
#
_cell.length_a   1.000
_cell.length_b   1.000
_cell.length_c   1.000
_cell.angle_alpha   90.00
_cell.angle_beta   90.00
_cell.angle_gamma   90.00
#
_symmetry.space_group_name_H-M   'P 1'
#
loop_
_entity.id
_entity.type
_entity.pdbx_description
1 polymer ?
#
loop_
_entity_poly.entity_id
_entity_poly.type
_entity_poly.pdbx_seq_one_letter_code
_entity_poly.pdbx_strand_id
1 'polypeptide(L)'
;MLLVYNKQEDETSEPPFLLLIIEDCFIELCDENRIGKDFSFVINFKSTGRSFYLAADNFKSLGQWVSLLTITPIDYINLSKQSFLEQIEQQHKKVEKD
;
A
#
# COMPACT_ATOMS: atom_id res chain seq x y z
N MET A 1 -3.20 -0.33 1.55
CA MET A 1 -2.76 -1.32 2.57
C MET A 1 -2.26 -2.56 1.84
N LEU A 2 -1.19 -3.21 2.30
CA LEU A 2 -0.63 -4.43 1.71
C LEU A 2 -0.60 -5.57 2.75
N LEU A 3 -1.20 -6.71 2.40
CA LEU A 3 -1.25 -7.92 3.22
C LEU A 3 -0.34 -8.98 2.61
N VAL A 4 0.54 -9.57 3.41
CA VAL A 4 1.47 -10.61 2.96
C VAL A 4 1.15 -11.92 3.67
N TYR A 5 1.02 -12.97 2.89
CA TYR A 5 0.69 -14.33 3.32
C TYR A 5 1.87 -15.26 3.05
N ASN A 6 2.04 -16.27 3.90
CA ASN A 6 3.18 -17.19 3.83
C ASN A 6 3.00 -18.28 2.75
N LYS A 7 1.80 -18.44 2.20
CA LYS A 7 1.44 -19.47 1.21
C LYS A 7 0.60 -18.87 0.07
N GLN A 8 0.72 -19.44 -1.13
CA GLN A 8 0.18 -18.95 -2.41
C GLN A 8 -1.30 -19.30 -2.69
N GLU A 9 -2.11 -19.57 -1.66
CA GLU A 9 -3.54 -20.00 -1.71
C GLU A 9 -3.77 -21.51 -1.56
N ASP A 10 -4.50 -21.87 -0.48
CA ASP A 10 -5.47 -22.99 -0.36
C ASP A 10 -5.96 -23.18 1.10
N GLU A 11 -5.38 -22.48 2.09
CA GLU A 11 -5.87 -22.46 3.47
C GLU A 11 -6.36 -21.05 3.81
N THR A 12 -7.61 -20.75 3.48
CA THR A 12 -8.31 -19.47 3.68
C THR A 12 -8.46 -19.02 5.15
N SER A 13 -7.71 -19.63 6.08
CA SER A 13 -7.80 -19.39 7.51
C SER A 13 -6.50 -18.87 8.16
N GLU A 14 -5.35 -18.87 7.48
CA GLU A 14 -4.14 -18.33 8.10
C GLU A 14 -4.14 -16.79 8.06
N PRO A 15 -3.96 -16.11 9.21
CA PRO A 15 -3.88 -14.66 9.24
C PRO A 15 -2.64 -14.19 8.44
N PRO A 16 -2.68 -13.00 7.83
CA PRO A 16 -1.51 -12.42 7.19
C PRO A 16 -0.38 -12.31 8.20
N PHE A 17 0.82 -12.75 7.84
CA PHE A 17 1.97 -12.67 8.74
C PHE A 17 2.58 -11.27 8.76
N LEU A 18 2.27 -10.44 7.76
CA LEU A 18 2.74 -9.06 7.67
C LEU A 18 1.65 -8.16 7.09
N LEU A 19 1.41 -7.05 7.78
CA LEU A 19 0.57 -5.94 7.36
C LEU A 19 1.43 -4.70 7.18
N LEU A 20 1.38 -4.10 5.99
CA LEU A 20 2.10 -2.88 5.63
C LEU A 20 1.11 -1.73 5.33
N ILE A 21 1.21 -0.63 6.09
CA ILE A 21 0.40 0.58 5.91
C ILE A 21 1.14 1.55 4.97
N ILE A 22 0.82 1.47 3.69
CA ILE A 22 1.59 2.14 2.62
C ILE A 22 1.31 3.64 2.43
N GLU A 23 0.57 4.30 3.31
CA GLU A 23 0.24 5.74 3.20
C GLU A 23 1.47 6.66 3.28
N ASP A 24 2.46 6.28 4.09
CA ASP A 24 3.68 7.07 4.32
C ASP A 24 4.93 6.34 3.80
N CYS A 25 4.82 5.76 2.62
CA CYS A 25 5.94 5.10 1.96
C CYS A 25 6.25 5.71 0.59
N PHE A 26 7.45 5.40 0.08
CA PHE A 26 7.83 5.61 -1.30
C PHE A 26 8.50 4.36 -1.85
N ILE A 27 8.40 4.18 -3.16
CA ILE A 27 8.87 2.99 -3.86
C ILE A 27 10.08 3.35 -4.69
N GLU A 28 11.14 2.55 -4.61
CA GLU A 28 12.33 2.71 -5.44
C GLU A 28 12.69 1.40 -6.14
N LEU A 29 13.13 1.50 -7.38
CA LEU A 29 13.75 0.37 -8.08
C LEU A 29 15.14 0.14 -7.50
N CYS A 30 15.47 -1.14 -7.28
CA CYS A 30 16.76 -1.50 -6.74
C CYS A 30 17.80 -1.70 -7.85
N ASP A 31 19.08 -1.55 -7.49
CA ASP A 31 20.18 -2.05 -8.32
C ASP A 31 20.28 -3.58 -8.15
N GLU A 32 19.89 -4.30 -9.19
CA GLU A 32 19.85 -5.76 -9.23
C GLU A 32 21.23 -6.39 -8.97
N ASN A 33 22.32 -5.73 -9.38
CA ASN A 33 23.68 -6.21 -9.12
C ASN A 33 24.02 -6.19 -7.63
N ARG A 34 23.47 -5.21 -6.90
CA ARG A 34 23.68 -5.06 -5.46
C ARG A 34 22.76 -5.98 -4.66
N ILE A 35 21.51 -6.14 -5.09
CA ILE A 35 20.53 -6.98 -4.39
C ILE A 35 20.73 -8.47 -4.69
N GLY A 36 21.29 -8.81 -5.85
CA GLY A 36 21.47 -10.18 -6.30
C GLY A 36 20.17 -10.86 -6.75
N LYS A 37 19.13 -10.07 -7.02
CA LYS A 37 17.83 -10.53 -7.52
C LYS A 37 17.28 -9.57 -8.58
N ASP A 38 16.84 -10.13 -9.70
CA ASP A 38 16.17 -9.40 -10.76
C ASP A 38 14.79 -8.91 -10.31
N PHE A 39 14.31 -7.86 -10.96
CA PHE A 39 12.98 -7.28 -10.76
C PHE A 39 12.71 -6.85 -9.30
N SER A 40 13.75 -6.31 -8.66
CA SER A 40 13.72 -5.92 -7.26
C SER A 40 13.30 -4.46 -7.06
N PHE A 41 12.49 -4.24 -6.04
CA PHE A 41 12.08 -2.91 -5.59
C PHE A 41 12.05 -2.86 -4.06
N VAL A 42 12.09 -1.64 -3.52
CA VAL A 42 12.06 -1.40 -2.07
C VAL A 42 10.92 -0.47 -1.71
N ILE A 43 10.24 -0.79 -0.61
CA ILE A 43 9.26 0.06 0.05
C ILE A 43 9.95 0.73 1.24
N ASN A 44 10.14 2.04 1.17
CA ASN A 44 10.75 2.84 2.23
C ASN A 44 9.69 3.62 3.00
N PHE A 45 9.60 3.42 4.31
CA PHE A 45 8.66 4.12 5.19
C PHE A 45 9.31 5.37 5.78
N LYS A 46 8.73 6.55 5.54
CA LYS A 46 9.36 7.84 5.93
C LYS A 46 9.37 8.03 7.44
N SER A 47 8.25 7.75 8.11
CA SER A 47 8.09 7.90 9.56
C SER A 47 8.94 6.96 10.41
N THR A 48 9.20 5.74 9.93
CA THR A 48 9.93 4.71 10.71
C THR A 48 11.35 4.46 10.22
N GLY A 49 11.69 4.92 9.01
CA GLY A 49 12.95 4.59 8.35
C GLY A 49 13.10 3.12 7.96
N ARG A 50 12.05 2.30 8.10
CA ARG A 50 12.08 0.87 7.74
C ARG A 50 11.99 0.70 6.23
N SER A 51 12.74 -0.28 5.72
CA SER A 51 12.73 -0.66 4.31
C SER A 51 12.35 -2.12 4.15
N PHE A 52 11.52 -2.43 3.15
CA PHE A 52 11.15 -3.78 2.78
C PHE A 52 11.52 -4.03 1.33
N TYR A 53 12.44 -4.97 1.10
CA TYR A 53 12.90 -5.36 -0.22
C TYR A 53 12.05 -6.51 -0.75
N LEU A 54 11.53 -6.36 -1.96
CA LEU A 54 10.70 -7.34 -2.64
C LEU A 54 11.24 -7.56 -4.06
N ALA A 55 11.03 -8.76 -4.59
CA ALA A 55 11.34 -9.09 -5.97
C ALA A 55 10.09 -9.65 -6.64
N ALA A 56 9.75 -9.11 -7.81
CA ALA A 56 8.64 -9.61 -8.61
C ALA A 56 9.09 -10.80 -9.47
N ASP A 57 8.14 -11.63 -9.92
CA ASP A 57 8.46 -12.81 -10.73
C ASP A 57 9.02 -12.45 -12.12
N ASN A 58 8.67 -11.27 -12.64
CA ASN A 58 9.08 -10.79 -13.95
C ASN A 58 8.92 -9.26 -14.08
N PHE A 59 9.47 -8.69 -15.14
CA PHE A 59 9.43 -7.25 -15.44
C PHE A 59 8.00 -6.68 -15.53
N LYS A 60 7.05 -7.43 -16.08
CA LYS A 60 5.66 -6.98 -16.17
C LYS A 60 5.03 -6.87 -14.78
N SER A 61 5.22 -7.88 -13.94
CA SER A 61 4.75 -7.88 -12.55
C SER A 61 5.41 -6.76 -11.74
N LEU A 62 6.71 -6.48 -11.94
CA LEU A 62 7.39 -5.34 -11.33
C LEU A 62 6.70 -4.02 -11.67
N GLY A 63 6.44 -3.78 -12.95
CA GLY A 63 5.76 -2.55 -13.39
C GLY A 63 4.38 -2.40 -12.76
N GLN A 64 3.63 -3.50 -12.65
CA GLN A 64 2.32 -3.52 -11.98
C GLN A 64 2.44 -3.22 -10.48
N TRP A 65 3.39 -3.85 -9.78
CA TRP A 65 3.64 -3.60 -8.35
C TRP A 65 3.98 -2.13 -8.08
N VAL A 66 4.94 -1.56 -8.81
CA VAL A 66 5.36 -0.16 -8.64
C VAL A 66 4.20 0.79 -8.94
N SER A 67 3.44 0.54 -10.01
CA SER A 67 2.29 1.36 -10.36
C SER A 67 1.22 1.34 -9.26
N LEU A 68 0.79 0.16 -8.83
CA LEU A 68 -0.24 0.02 -7.80
C LEU A 68 0.19 0.64 -6.47
N LEU A 69 1.42 0.37 -6.03
CA LEU A 69 1.93 0.89 -4.76
C LEU A 69 2.10 2.41 -4.76
N THR A 70 2.34 3.02 -5.93
CA THR A 70 2.46 4.49 -6.07
C THR A 70 1.09 5.18 -6.08
N ILE A 71 0.06 4.54 -6.66
CA ILE A 71 -1.28 5.13 -6.80
C ILE A 71 -2.13 4.89 -5.55
N THR A 72 -1.99 3.75 -4.87
CA THR A 72 -2.84 3.37 -3.72
C THR A 72 -2.88 4.44 -2.61
N PRO A 73 -1.78 5.11 -2.23
CA PRO A 73 -1.85 6.20 -1.25
C PRO A 73 -2.74 7.37 -1.70
N ILE A 74 -2.76 7.68 -2.99
CA ILE A 74 -3.59 8.75 -3.57
C ILE A 74 -5.07 8.36 -3.47
N ASP A 75 -5.41 7.12 -3.83
CA ASP A 75 -6.78 6.62 -3.74
C ASP A 75 -7.28 6.64 -2.30
N TYR A 76 -6.44 6.25 -1.35
CA TYR A 76 -6.77 6.34 0.07
C TYR A 76 -7.04 7.78 0.54
N ILE A 77 -6.21 8.74 0.13
CA ILE A 77 -6.42 10.16 0.46
C ILE A 77 -7.75 10.66 -0.11
N ASN A 78 -8.06 10.30 -1.35
CA ASN A 78 -9.30 10.70 -2.00
C ASN A 78 -10.54 10.12 -1.29
N LEU A 79 -10.50 8.83 -0.94
CA LEU A 79 -11.57 8.17 -0.20
C LEU A 79 -11.75 8.77 1.20
N SER A 80 -10.65 9.03 1.90
CA SER A 80 -10.67 9.65 3.23
C SER A 80 -11.29 11.06 3.17
N LYS A 81 -10.88 11.87 2.18
CA LYS A 81 -11.43 13.20 1.94
C LYS A 81 -12.93 13.14 1.67
N GLN A 82 -13.39 12.22 0.82
CA GLN A 82 -14.81 12.05 0.52
C GLN A 82 -15.60 11.71 1.80
N SER A 83 -15.11 10.74 2.59
CA SER A 83 -15.76 10.36 3.85
C SER A 83 -15.87 11.52 4.82
N PHE A 84 -14.84 12.37 4.94
CA PHE A 84 -14.91 13.56 5.80
C PHE A 84 -15.94 14.57 5.32
N LEU A 85 -16.06 14.80 4.02
CA LEU A 85 -17.07 15.71 3.47
C LEU A 85 -18.49 15.21 3.76
N GLU A 86 -18.74 13.90 3.61
CA GLU A 86 -20.02 13.28 3.93
C GLU A 86 -20.36 13.42 5.42
N GLN A 87 -19.38 13.25 6.31
CA GLN A 87 -19.57 13.43 7.75
C GLN A 87 -19.91 14.88 8.12
N ILE A 88 -19.24 15.85 7.50
CA ILE A 88 -19.54 17.29 7.68
C ILE A 88 -20.97 17.57 7.22
N GLU A 89 -21.35 17.14 6.03
CA GLU A 89 -22.71 17.36 5.50
C GLU A 89 -23.79 16.76 6.41
N GLN A 90 -23.55 15.58 6.97
CA GLN A 90 -24.45 14.95 7.94
C GLN A 90 -24.58 15.74 9.25
N GLN A 91 -23.50 16.35 9.73
CA GLN A 91 -23.54 17.21 10.92
C GLN A 91 -24.34 18.49 10.66
N HIS A 92 -24.14 19.15 9.52
CA HIS A 92 -24.91 20.34 9.13
C HIS A 92 -26.42 20.03 9.03
N LYS A 93 -26.79 18.91 8.41
CA LYS A 93 -28.19 18.46 8.32
C LYS A 93 -28.82 18.10 9.67
N LYS A 94 -28.03 17.75 10.69
CA LYS A 94 -28.54 17.52 12.05
C LYS A 94 -28.80 18.85 12.75
N VAL A 95 -27.89 19.82 12.62
CA VAL A 95 -28.03 21.17 13.22
C VAL A 95 -29.22 21.94 12.63
N GLU A 96 -29.56 21.75 11.35
CA GLU A 96 -30.73 22.41 10.74
C GLU A 96 -32.09 21.79 11.14
N LYS A 97 -32.10 20.64 11.81
CA LYS A 97 -33.33 19.94 12.23
C LYS A 97 -33.68 20.13 13.71
N ASP A 98 -32.78 20.71 14.50
CA ASP A 98 -32.98 21.08 15.90
C ASP A 98 -33.36 22.57 16.02
#